data_AF-A0A0R0AT79-F1
#
_entry.id   AF-A0A0R0AT79-F1
#
_cell.length_a   1.000
_cell.length_b   1.000
_cell.length_c   1.000
_cell.angle_alpha   90.00
_cell.angle_beta   90.00
_cell.angle_gamma   90.00
#
_symmetry.space_group_name_H-M   'P 1'
#
loop_
_entity.id
_entity.type
_entity.pdbx_description
1 polymer ?
#
loop_
_entity_poly.entity_id
_entity_poly.type
_entity_poly.pdbx_seq_one_letter_code
_entity_poly.pdbx_strand_id
1 'polypeptide(L)'
;MYQYAKGEMVAALRQVVDFLNALDAEMDTDSDHLETLVKKASPAKLSILPLSRSFTYPAQTVGVVPKTVKVQFDRALEDVEWAKEYFGVKTARRVGELCFEYVWEREH
;
A
#
# COMPACT_ATOMS: atom_id res chain seq x y z
N MET A 1 22.33 -19.80 10.81
CA MET A 1 21.06 -20.49 11.09
C MET A 1 20.06 -19.65 11.90
N TYR A 2 20.43 -19.12 13.08
CA TYR A 2 19.51 -18.35 13.94
C TYR A 2 18.83 -17.15 13.25
N GLN A 3 19.59 -16.37 12.48
CA GLN A 3 19.07 -15.21 11.74
C GLN A 3 18.05 -15.59 10.65
N TYR A 4 18.25 -16.74 10.00
CA TYR A 4 17.35 -17.26 8.97
C TYR A 4 16.03 -17.74 9.57
N ALA A 5 16.10 -18.57 10.63
CA ALA A 5 14.94 -19.03 11.36
C ALA A 5 14.13 -17.87 11.98
N LYS A 6 14.82 -16.84 12.51
CA LYS A 6 14.17 -15.61 12.99
C LYS A 6 13.44 -14.86 11.87
N GLY A 7 14.02 -14.82 10.67
CA GLY A 7 13.39 -14.20 9.49
C GLY A 7 12.09 -14.89 9.09
N GLU A 8 12.08 -16.22 9.05
CA GLU A 8 10.86 -16.99 8.75
C GLU A 8 9.80 -16.87 9.84
N MET A 9 10.19 -16.86 11.12
CA MET A 9 9.25 -16.63 12.23
C MET A 9 8.61 -15.25 12.15
N VAL A 10 9.38 -14.20 11.83
CA VAL A 10 8.84 -12.85 11.66
C VAL A 10 7.92 -12.76 10.44
N ALA A 11 8.25 -13.45 9.34
CA ALA A 11 7.41 -13.49 8.15
C ALA A 11 6.07 -14.20 8.42
N ALA A 12 6.10 -15.34 9.13
CA ALA A 12 4.90 -16.08 9.49
C ALA A 12 4.01 -15.31 10.50
N LEU A 13 4.62 -14.61 11.46
CA LEU A 13 3.88 -13.85 12.48
C LEU A 13 3.35 -12.50 11.96
N ARG A 14 3.92 -11.96 10.88
CA ARG A 14 3.44 -10.68 10.30
C ARG A 14 1.96 -10.74 9.93
N GLN A 15 1.49 -11.83 9.33
CA GLN A 15 0.07 -12.00 9.00
C GLN A 15 -0.85 -11.98 10.24
N VAL A 16 -0.37 -12.54 11.36
CA VAL A 16 -1.10 -12.53 12.63
C VAL A 16 -1.14 -11.13 13.24
N VAL A 17 -0.02 -10.41 13.17
CA VAL A 17 0.06 -9.01 13.62
C VAL A 17 -0.84 -8.11 12.78
N ASP A 18 -0.85 -8.28 11.47
CA ASP A 18 -1.70 -7.50 10.56
C ASP A 18 -3.19 -7.75 10.84
N PHE A 19 -3.56 -9.00 11.15
CA PHE A 19 -4.93 -9.36 11.58
C PHE A 19 -5.31 -8.69 12.91
N LEU A 20 -4.44 -8.73 13.92
CA LEU A 20 -4.72 -8.11 15.21
C LEU A 20 -4.84 -6.59 15.09
N ASN A 21 -3.99 -5.94 14.29
CA ASN A 21 -4.07 -4.50 14.05
C ASN A 21 -5.36 -4.12 13.30
N ALA A 22 -5.81 -4.95 12.35
CA ALA A 22 -7.07 -4.73 11.65
C ALA A 22 -8.29 -4.87 12.59
N LEU A 23 -8.25 -5.84 13.50
CA LEU A 23 -9.29 -6.05 14.50
C LEU A 23 -9.34 -4.90 15.53
N ASP A 24 -8.18 -4.43 15.98
CA ASP A 24 -8.05 -3.29 16.90
C ASP A 24 -8.60 -2.00 16.24
N ALA A 25 -8.28 -1.78 14.97
CA ALA A 25 -8.82 -0.66 14.19
C ALA A 25 -10.34 -0.75 13.96
N GLU A 26 -10.89 -1.95 13.78
CA GLU A 26 -12.34 -2.16 13.68
C GLU A 26 -13.04 -1.89 15.02
N MET A 27 -12.42 -2.26 16.14
CA MET A 27 -12.93 -1.97 17.49
C MET A 27 -12.86 -0.48 17.85
N ASP A 28 -11.83 0.24 17.40
CA ASP A 28 -11.67 1.68 17.60
C ASP A 28 -12.55 2.54 16.67
N THR A 29 -13.24 1.93 15.70
CA THR A 29 -14.18 2.66 14.84
C THR A 29 -15.51 2.85 15.56
N ASP A 30 -15.62 3.95 16.31
CA ASP A 30 -16.83 4.54 16.92
C ASP A 30 -18.10 3.67 16.82
N SER A 31 -18.24 2.74 17.77
CA SER A 31 -19.48 1.97 18.00
C SER A 31 -20.71 2.87 18.12
N ASP A 32 -20.52 4.12 18.51
CA ASP A 32 -21.57 5.09 18.78
C ASP A 32 -22.05 5.84 17.54
N HIS A 33 -21.34 5.80 16.41
CA HIS A 33 -21.73 6.57 15.22
C HIS A 33 -23.08 6.09 14.67
N LEU A 34 -23.21 4.78 14.46
CA LEU A 34 -24.45 4.17 13.97
C LEU A 34 -25.56 4.29 15.01
N GLU A 35 -25.27 4.06 16.30
CA GLU A 35 -26.25 4.25 17.36
C GLU A 35 -26.79 5.68 17.42
N THR A 36 -25.92 6.67 17.26
CA THR A 36 -26.30 8.09 17.26
C THR A 36 -27.16 8.44 16.05
N LEU A 37 -26.86 7.88 14.87
CA LEU A 37 -27.67 8.07 13.67
C LEU A 37 -29.05 7.40 13.81
N VAL A 38 -29.12 6.21 14.40
CA VAL A 38 -30.38 5.51 14.68
C VAL A 38 -31.21 6.28 15.70
N LYS A 39 -30.60 6.79 16.78
CA LYS A 39 -31.29 7.61 17.80
C LYS A 39 -31.79 8.94 17.24
N LYS A 40 -31.11 9.52 16.24
CA LYS A 40 -31.53 10.77 15.56
C LYS A 40 -32.59 10.54 14.47
N ALA A 41 -32.78 9.31 14.00
CA ALA A 41 -33.75 9.01 12.95
C ALA A 41 -35.20 9.11 13.47
N SER A 42 -36.10 9.67 12.66
CA SER A 42 -37.52 9.71 13.00
C SER A 42 -38.15 8.33 12.75
N PRO A 43 -38.88 7.75 13.73
CA PRO A 43 -39.53 6.45 13.54
C PRO A 43 -40.63 6.55 12.47
N ALA A 44 -40.47 5.81 11.38
CA ALA A 44 -41.43 5.73 10.28
C ALA A 44 -42.15 4.37 10.28
N LYS A 45 -43.43 4.36 9.91
CA LYS A 45 -44.18 3.10 9.72
C LYS A 45 -43.64 2.37 8.49
N LEU A 46 -43.46 1.05 8.62
CA LEU A 46 -42.93 0.20 7.54
C LEU A 46 -43.71 0.33 6.22
N SER A 47 -45.01 0.60 6.29
CA SER A 47 -45.90 0.78 5.15
C SER A 47 -45.62 2.06 4.33
N ILE A 48 -44.86 3.00 4.87
CA ILE A 48 -44.53 4.29 4.24
C ILE A 48 -43.10 4.24 3.67
N LEU A 49 -42.30 3.25 4.04
CA LEU A 49 -40.92 3.12 3.56
C LEU A 49 -40.90 2.62 2.11
N PRO A 50 -40.27 3.35 1.18
CA PRO A 50 -40.13 2.87 -0.19
C PRO A 50 -39.23 1.62 -0.21
N LEU A 51 -39.66 0.59 -0.93
CA LEU A 51 -38.84 -0.60 -1.20
C LEU A 51 -37.63 -0.20 -2.05
N SER A 52 -36.47 -0.03 -1.42
CA SER A 52 -35.21 0.17 -2.13
C SER A 52 -34.79 -1.15 -2.79
N ARG A 53 -35.04 -1.28 -4.09
CA ARG A 53 -34.64 -2.46 -4.89
C ARG A 53 -33.25 -2.32 -5.51
N SER A 54 -32.61 -1.17 -5.40
CA SER A 54 -31.34 -0.86 -6.08
C SER A 54 -30.27 -0.47 -5.07
N PHE A 55 -29.57 -1.47 -4.55
CA PHE A 55 -28.27 -1.25 -3.93
C PHE A 55 -27.29 -0.85 -5.04
N THR A 56 -26.88 0.42 -5.06
CA THR A 56 -25.92 0.93 -6.04
C THR A 56 -24.58 1.07 -5.34
N TYR A 57 -23.66 0.16 -5.64
CA TYR A 57 -22.28 0.24 -5.17
C TYR A 57 -21.50 1.25 -6.03
N PRO A 58 -20.71 2.17 -5.45
CA PRO A 58 -19.87 3.06 -6.23
C PRO A 58 -18.84 2.22 -6.99
N ALA A 59 -18.92 2.21 -8.32
CA ALA A 59 -17.93 1.54 -9.14
C ALA A 59 -16.55 2.09 -8.80
N GLN A 60 -15.60 1.21 -8.47
CA GLN A 60 -14.23 1.61 -8.22
C GLN A 60 -13.72 2.34 -9.46
N THR A 61 -13.34 3.61 -9.30
CA THR A 61 -12.69 4.35 -10.37
C THR A 61 -11.33 3.71 -10.58
N VAL A 62 -11.22 2.86 -11.60
CA VAL A 62 -9.92 2.40 -12.09
C VAL A 62 -9.24 3.63 -12.69
N GLY A 63 -8.51 4.37 -11.85
CA GLY A 63 -7.74 5.51 -12.30
C GLY A 63 -6.81 5.06 -13.42
N VAL A 64 -6.72 5.86 -14.48
CA VAL A 64 -5.74 5.65 -15.55
C VAL A 64 -4.37 5.95 -14.94
N VAL A 65 -3.74 4.93 -14.36
CA VAL A 65 -2.36 5.03 -13.88
C VAL A 65 -1.47 5.02 -15.11
N PRO A 66 -0.47 5.93 -15.23
CA PRO A 66 0.50 5.87 -16.30
C PRO A 66 1.15 4.48 -16.32
N LYS A 67 1.25 3.87 -17.51
CA LYS A 67 1.88 2.56 -17.68
C LYS A 67 3.34 2.68 -17.27
N THR A 68 3.70 2.12 -16.13
CA THR A 68 5.10 2.00 -15.69
C THR A 68 5.68 0.68 -16.18
N VAL A 69 6.96 0.70 -16.57
CA VAL A 69 7.70 -0.50 -16.98
C VAL A 69 8.89 -0.66 -16.04
N LYS A 70 9.15 -1.89 -15.60
CA LYS A 70 10.28 -2.22 -14.75
C LYS A 70 11.53 -2.40 -15.62
N VAL A 71 12.58 -1.62 -15.35
CA VAL A 71 13.90 -1.79 -15.97
C VAL A 71 14.79 -2.51 -14.96
N GLN A 72 15.36 -3.65 -15.35
CA GLN A 72 16.31 -4.42 -14.55
C GLN A 72 17.50 -4.82 -15.42
N PHE A 73 18.70 -4.73 -14.86
CA PHE A 73 19.93 -5.12 -15.54
C PHE A 73 20.92 -5.69 -14.53
N ASP A 74 21.73 -6.64 -14.98
CA ASP A 74 22.81 -7.22 -14.19
C ASP A 74 24.13 -6.54 -14.55
N ARG A 75 24.94 -6.23 -13.53
CA ARG A 75 26.26 -5.61 -13.66
C ARG A 75 27.24 -6.23 -12.68
N ALA A 76 28.53 -6.13 -12.99
CA ALA A 76 29.59 -6.59 -12.12
C ALA A 76 29.55 -5.79 -10.80
N LEU A 77 29.90 -6.46 -9.70
CA LEU A 77 29.88 -5.86 -8.37
C LEU A 77 30.85 -4.68 -8.27
N GLU A 78 32.01 -4.78 -8.92
CA GLU A 78 33.03 -3.73 -9.00
C GLU A 78 32.47 -2.43 -9.63
N ASP A 79 31.74 -2.56 -10.76
CA ASP A 79 31.11 -1.42 -11.44
C ASP A 79 30.04 -0.75 -10.55
N VAL A 80 29.29 -1.57 -9.79
CA VAL A 80 28.24 -1.08 -8.89
C VAL A 80 28.84 -0.39 -7.68
N GLU A 81 29.95 -0.90 -7.13
CA GLU A 81 30.65 -0.28 -6.01
C GLU A 81 31.30 1.04 -6.41
N TRP A 82 31.96 1.08 -7.57
CA TRP A 82 32.47 2.33 -8.13
C TRP A 82 31.36 3.38 -8.29
N ALA A 83 30.22 2.97 -8.85
CA ALA A 83 29.09 3.88 -9.04
C ALA A 83 28.46 4.32 -7.71
N LYS A 84 28.44 3.46 -6.69
CA LYS A 84 28.00 3.83 -5.33
C LYS A 84 28.89 4.91 -4.73
N GLU A 85 30.20 4.79 -4.89
CA GLU A 85 31.16 5.80 -4.42
C GLU A 85 31.02 7.11 -5.20
N TYR A 86 30.93 7.03 -6.53
CA TYR A 86 30.77 8.19 -7.41
C TYR A 86 29.51 9.00 -7.12
N PHE A 87 28.38 8.33 -6.91
CA PHE A 87 27.11 8.99 -6.58
C PHE A 87 26.90 9.20 -5.07
N GLY A 88 27.79 8.68 -4.22
CA GLY A 88 27.67 8.76 -2.76
C GLY A 88 26.47 8.00 -2.17
N VAL A 89 26.01 6.92 -2.82
CA VAL A 89 24.79 6.21 -2.43
C VAL A 89 25.05 4.79 -1.95
N LYS A 90 24.28 4.33 -0.95
CA LYS A 90 24.45 3.02 -0.32
C LYS A 90 23.77 1.87 -1.07
N THR A 91 22.72 2.15 -1.85
CA THR A 91 21.87 1.13 -2.47
C THR A 91 22.08 1.07 -3.99
N ALA A 92 22.24 -0.15 -4.51
CA ALA A 92 22.40 -0.38 -5.95
C ALA A 92 21.18 0.08 -6.77
N ARG A 93 19.98 0.01 -6.18
CA ARG A 93 18.76 0.54 -6.79
C ARG A 93 18.88 2.04 -7.08
N ARG A 94 19.33 2.82 -6.11
CA ARG A 94 19.42 4.28 -6.26
C ARG A 94 20.55 4.69 -7.19
N VAL A 95 21.62 3.89 -7.29
CA VAL A 95 22.63 4.04 -8.35
C VAL A 95 22.00 3.90 -9.73
N GLY A 96 21.17 2.88 -9.96
CA GLY A 96 20.48 2.71 -11.25
C GLY A 96 19.54 3.87 -11.59
N GLU A 97 18.80 4.37 -10.61
CA GLU A 97 17.94 5.56 -10.77
C GLU A 97 18.77 6.80 -11.13
N LEU A 98 19.87 7.06 -10.40
CA LEU A 98 20.74 8.22 -10.66
C LEU A 98 21.49 8.13 -11.99
N CYS A 99 21.94 6.95 -12.39
CA CYS A 99 22.53 6.75 -13.72
C CYS A 99 21.51 7.06 -14.83
N PHE A 100 20.26 6.66 -14.64
CA PHE A 100 19.18 6.95 -15.58
C PHE A 100 18.86 8.45 -15.61
N GLU A 101 18.72 9.10 -14.44
CA GLU A 101 18.52 10.54 -14.29
C GLU A 101 19.66 11.33 -14.96
N TYR A 102 20.93 10.95 -14.72
CA TYR A 102 22.11 11.61 -15.29
C TYR A 102 22.15 11.58 -16.82
N VAL A 103 21.78 10.46 -17.45
CA VAL A 103 21.72 10.36 -18.92
C VAL A 103 20.54 11.15 -19.45
N TRP A 104 19.39 11.07 -18.78
CA TRP A 104 18.18 11.79 -19.16
C TRP A 104 18.37 13.31 -19.16
N GLU A 105 18.96 13.87 -18.10
CA GLU A 105 19.29 15.30 -17.97
C GLU A 105 20.35 15.78 -18.97
N ARG A 106 21.15 14.86 -19.53
CA ARG A 106 22.20 15.21 -20.50
C ARG A 106 21.69 15.19 -21.94
N GLU A 107 20.70 14.35 -22.24
CA GLU A 107 20.14 14.21 -23.58
C GLU A 107 18.87 15.06 -23.83
N HIS A 108 18.27 15.62 -22.78
CA HIS A 108 17.17 16.59 -22.84
C HIS A 108 17.58 17.94 -22.25
#